data_AF-A0A1C5YIL8-F1
#
_entry.id   AF-A0A1C5YIL8-F1
#
_cell.length_a   1.000
_cell.length_b   1.000
_cell.length_c   1.000
_cell.angle_alpha   90.00
_cell.angle_beta   90.00
_cell.angle_gamma   90.00
#
_symmetry.space_group_name_H-M   'P 1'
#
loop_
_entity.id
_entity.type
_entity.pdbx_description
1 polymer ?
#
loop_
_entity_poly.entity_id
_entity_poly.type
_entity_poly.pdbx_seq_one_letter_code
_entity_poly.pdbx_strand_id
1 'polypeptide(L)'
;MFQRESDFENALIQILTTKGWEDQILKYPTEDDLLKNWAKILFDNNRGIDRLGDCPLTDGEMQQIIEQITELRTPLKLNGFINGKTVSIKRDNPEDKVHFGKEISLKIYDRLEIAAGQSRYQIVEQPVFRGKSRLLNDRRGDLLLLINGMPVIHIELKRSGVPVSQACNQIEKYAHEGVFTGLFSLVQVFVAMNPDESLYFANPGPDGRFNPDYYFHWADFNNEPINDWKLIASSLLSIPMAHQLIGFYTVADDADGILNAYAACFAGSEGPGQLGLFYSSGRKDRDAFFGGTCPDHEGF
;
A
#
# COMPACT_ATOMS: atom_id res chain seq x y z
N MET A 1 23.33 10.71 12.41
CA MET A 1 22.50 11.92 12.23
C MET A 1 22.56 12.31 10.76
N PHE A 2 21.41 12.48 10.11
CA PHE A 2 21.31 12.81 8.69
C PHE A 2 21.11 14.31 8.52
N GLN A 3 22.06 15.00 7.89
CA GLN A 3 22.00 16.46 7.71
C GLN A 3 21.08 16.87 6.55
N ARG A 4 20.97 16.00 5.53
CA ARG A 4 20.06 16.15 4.39
C ARG A 4 19.03 15.02 4.39
N GLU A 5 17.83 15.35 3.92
CA GLU A 5 16.74 14.38 3.78
C GLU A 5 17.10 13.30 2.75
N SER A 6 17.76 13.69 1.65
CA SER A 6 18.26 12.75 0.64
C SER A 6 19.28 11.75 1.19
N ASP A 7 20.09 12.11 2.19
CA ASP A 7 21.01 11.16 2.82
C ASP A 7 20.23 10.08 3.60
N PHE A 8 19.11 10.48 4.23
CA PHE A 8 18.24 9.56 4.96
C PHE A 8 17.42 8.67 4.00
N GLU A 9 16.85 9.26 2.95
CA GLU A 9 16.15 8.56 1.87
C GLU A 9 17.03 7.45 1.26
N ASN A 10 18.25 7.78 0.86
CA ASN A 10 19.19 6.80 0.31
C ASN A 10 19.53 5.67 1.31
N ALA A 11 19.70 6.00 2.59
CA ALA A 11 19.97 5.01 3.62
C ALA A 11 18.75 4.09 3.86
N LEU A 12 17.53 4.63 3.78
CA LEU A 12 16.31 3.85 3.88
C LEU A 12 16.14 2.90 2.68
N ILE A 13 16.33 3.39 1.46
CA ILE A 13 16.31 2.55 0.24
C ILE A 13 17.31 1.40 0.38
N GLN A 14 18.54 1.68 0.81
CA GLN A 14 19.54 0.64 1.03
C GLN A 14 19.06 -0.42 2.01
N ILE A 15 18.50 -0.04 3.16
CA ILE A 15 17.97 -1.03 4.11
C ILE A 15 16.82 -1.82 3.49
N LEU A 16 15.85 -1.17 2.84
CA LEU A 16 14.71 -1.86 2.22
C LEU A 16 15.16 -2.89 1.18
N THR A 17 16.15 -2.58 0.34
CA THR A 17 16.71 -3.56 -0.61
C THR A 17 17.35 -4.77 0.09
N THR A 18 18.04 -4.57 1.23
CA THR A 18 18.52 -5.71 2.05
C THR A 18 17.40 -6.54 2.68
N LYS A 19 16.16 -6.02 2.71
CA LYS A 19 14.96 -6.67 3.25
C LYS A 19 14.05 -7.27 2.19
N GLY A 20 14.54 -7.41 0.96
CA GLY A 20 13.89 -8.15 -0.11
C GLY A 20 13.10 -7.29 -1.10
N TRP A 21 13.00 -5.97 -0.88
CA TRP A 21 12.53 -5.06 -1.93
C TRP A 21 13.52 -5.06 -3.10
N GLU A 22 13.02 -4.95 -4.34
CA GLU A 22 13.81 -4.98 -5.56
C GLU A 22 14.89 -3.87 -5.56
N ASP A 23 16.09 -4.21 -6.03
CA ASP A 23 17.24 -3.30 -6.13
C ASP A 23 17.12 -2.33 -7.31
N GLN A 24 16.26 -2.66 -8.29
CA GLN A 24 15.91 -1.78 -9.39
C GLN A 24 14.94 -0.68 -8.93
N ILE A 25 15.49 0.45 -8.50
CA ILE A 25 14.73 1.62 -8.05
C ILE A 25 14.11 2.37 -9.24
N LEU A 26 12.80 2.61 -9.18
CA LEU A 26 12.09 3.46 -10.15
C LEU A 26 12.27 4.93 -9.74
N LYS A 27 13.20 5.64 -10.37
CA LYS A 27 13.53 7.03 -10.02
C LYS A 27 12.70 8.04 -10.82
N TYR A 28 12.07 8.98 -10.13
CA TYR A 28 11.29 10.08 -10.71
C TYR A 28 10.16 9.67 -11.66
N PRO A 29 9.45 8.53 -11.47
CA PRO A 29 8.44 8.13 -12.43
C PRO A 29 7.24 9.07 -12.37
N THR A 30 6.65 9.30 -13.53
CA THR A 30 5.30 9.87 -13.63
C THR A 30 4.25 8.78 -13.37
N GLU A 31 2.99 9.17 -13.18
CA GLU A 31 1.88 8.20 -13.12
C GLU A 31 1.83 7.32 -14.37
N ASP A 32 2.06 7.89 -15.57
CA ASP A 32 2.07 7.14 -16.84
C ASP A 32 3.18 6.08 -16.86
N ASP A 33 4.34 6.34 -16.24
CA ASP A 33 5.43 5.38 -16.14
C ASP A 33 5.08 4.24 -15.16
N LEU A 34 4.42 4.57 -14.05
CA LEU A 34 3.95 3.59 -13.08
C LEU A 34 2.83 2.71 -13.67
N LEU A 35 1.93 3.27 -14.47
CA LEU A 35 0.90 2.52 -15.20
C LEU A 35 1.51 1.54 -16.19
N LYS A 36 2.53 1.94 -16.95
CA LYS A 36 3.26 1.03 -17.85
C LYS A 36 3.98 -0.08 -17.10
N ASN A 37 4.60 0.25 -15.95
CA ASN A 37 5.21 -0.75 -15.07
C ASN A 37 4.15 -1.76 -14.59
N TRP A 38 2.98 -1.28 -14.15
CA TRP A 38 1.91 -2.16 -13.70
C TRP A 38 1.34 -3.02 -14.83
N ALA A 39 1.10 -2.43 -16.01
CA ALA A 39 0.64 -3.16 -17.20
C ALA A 39 1.59 -4.30 -17.59
N LYS A 40 2.91 -4.06 -17.50
CA LYS A 40 3.92 -5.09 -17.73
C LYS A 40 3.84 -6.22 -16.70
N ILE A 41 3.70 -5.90 -15.42
CA ILE A 41 3.56 -6.92 -14.36
C ILE A 41 2.26 -7.72 -14.54
N LEU A 42 1.16 -7.06 -14.86
CA LEU A 42 -0.10 -7.74 -15.17
C LEU A 42 0.04 -8.66 -16.38
N PHE A 43 0.75 -8.22 -17.42
CA PHE A 43 1.06 -9.06 -18.57
C PHE A 43 1.87 -10.30 -18.19
N ASP A 44 2.99 -10.11 -17.51
CA ASP A 44 3.88 -11.19 -17.07
C ASP A 44 3.13 -12.21 -16.19
N ASN A 45 2.26 -11.74 -15.30
CA ASN A 45 1.49 -12.58 -14.37
C ASN A 45 0.25 -13.23 -15.00
N ASN A 46 -0.16 -12.81 -16.20
CA ASN A 46 -1.36 -13.28 -16.88
C ASN A 46 -1.10 -13.76 -18.31
N ARG A 47 0.13 -14.16 -18.61
CA ARG A 47 0.57 -14.65 -19.93
C ARG A 47 0.01 -16.02 -20.34
N GLY A 48 -0.91 -16.59 -19.55
CA GLY A 48 -1.59 -17.84 -19.89
C GLY A 48 -2.43 -17.70 -21.16
N ILE A 49 -2.57 -18.79 -21.92
CA ILE A 49 -3.29 -18.78 -23.20
C ILE A 49 -4.77 -18.40 -23.05
N ASP A 50 -5.39 -18.68 -21.89
CA ASP A 50 -6.78 -18.32 -21.59
C ASP A 50 -6.96 -16.87 -21.08
N ARG A 51 -5.86 -16.09 -21.04
CA ARG A 51 -5.85 -14.70 -20.58
C ARG A 51 -5.21 -13.80 -21.64
N LEU A 52 -3.97 -13.37 -21.45
CA LEU A 52 -3.30 -12.43 -22.35
C LEU A 52 -2.50 -13.12 -23.45
N GLY A 53 -2.11 -14.38 -23.25
CA GLY A 53 -1.17 -15.06 -24.13
C GLY A 53 0.06 -14.17 -24.38
N ASP A 54 0.44 -13.97 -25.63
CA ASP A 54 1.54 -13.07 -26.02
C ASP A 54 1.11 -11.64 -26.39
N CYS A 55 -0.16 -11.27 -26.14
CA CYS A 55 -0.72 -9.98 -26.50
C CYS A 55 -0.82 -9.07 -25.26
N PRO A 56 0.06 -8.07 -25.10
CA PRO A 56 0.05 -7.20 -23.93
C PRO A 56 -1.23 -6.38 -23.79
N LEU A 57 -1.39 -5.75 -22.63
CA LEU A 57 -2.48 -4.81 -22.37
C LEU A 57 -2.30 -3.55 -23.22
N THR A 58 -3.39 -3.02 -23.74
CA THR A 58 -3.44 -1.69 -24.38
C THR A 58 -3.66 -0.60 -23.34
N ASP A 59 -3.46 0.66 -23.75
CA ASP A 59 -3.82 1.82 -22.94
C ASP A 59 -5.33 1.86 -22.61
N GLY A 60 -6.18 1.40 -23.53
CA GLY A 60 -7.63 1.34 -23.33
C GLY A 60 -8.03 0.29 -22.29
N GLU A 61 -7.37 -0.87 -22.29
CA GLU A 61 -7.59 -1.91 -21.28
C GLU A 61 -7.07 -1.49 -19.90
N MET A 62 -5.93 -0.81 -19.84
CA MET A 62 -5.44 -0.23 -18.58
C MET A 62 -6.38 0.87 -18.07
N GLN A 63 -6.94 1.69 -18.97
CA GLN A 63 -7.92 2.71 -18.61
C GLN A 63 -9.19 2.09 -18.00
N GLN A 64 -9.67 0.95 -18.51
CA GLN A 64 -10.80 0.22 -17.90
C GLN A 64 -10.52 -0.19 -16.44
N ILE A 65 -9.28 -0.57 -16.12
CA ILE A 65 -8.87 -0.91 -14.74
C ILE A 65 -8.88 0.33 -13.86
N ILE A 66 -8.33 1.45 -14.36
CA ILE A 66 -8.28 2.72 -13.61
C ILE A 66 -9.67 3.30 -13.38
N GLU A 67 -10.58 3.16 -14.34
CA GLU A 67 -11.99 3.56 -14.20
C GLU A 67 -12.67 2.76 -13.08
N GLN A 68 -12.51 1.44 -13.07
CA GLN A 68 -13.02 0.59 -11.99
C GLN A 68 -12.49 1.04 -10.63
N ILE A 69 -11.19 1.31 -10.51
CA ILE A 69 -10.56 1.79 -9.25
C ILE A 69 -11.11 3.16 -8.85
N THR A 70 -11.29 4.06 -9.82
CA THR A 70 -11.80 5.42 -9.58
C THR A 70 -13.24 5.40 -9.07
N GLU A 71 -14.06 4.42 -9.51
CA GLU A 71 -15.41 4.21 -9.00
C GLU A 71 -15.42 3.70 -7.55
N LEU A 72 -14.36 3.04 -7.11
CA LEU A 72 -14.17 2.58 -5.72
C LEU A 72 -13.73 3.76 -4.84
N ARG A 73 -14.67 4.64 -4.52
CA ARG A 73 -14.41 5.87 -3.76
C ARG A 73 -13.95 5.69 -2.31
N THR A 74 -14.13 4.51 -1.73
CA THR A 74 -13.82 4.28 -0.31
C THR A 74 -12.60 3.38 -0.15
N PRO A 75 -11.74 3.63 0.86
CA PRO A 75 -10.60 2.76 1.13
C PRO A 75 -11.00 1.29 1.35
N LEU A 76 -12.16 1.04 1.96
CA LEU A 76 -12.71 -0.32 2.12
C LEU A 76 -12.94 -1.02 0.78
N LYS A 77 -13.52 -0.32 -0.20
CA LYS A 77 -13.78 -0.87 -1.54
C LYS A 77 -12.47 -1.09 -2.31
N LEU A 78 -11.53 -0.15 -2.21
CA LEU A 78 -10.20 -0.27 -2.82
C LEU A 78 -9.41 -1.45 -2.22
N ASN A 79 -9.47 -1.62 -0.91
CA ASN A 79 -8.91 -2.77 -0.24
C ASN A 79 -9.57 -4.08 -0.70
N GLY A 80 -10.90 -4.07 -0.85
CA GLY A 80 -11.66 -5.18 -1.43
C GLY A 80 -11.25 -5.52 -2.86
N PHE A 81 -10.91 -4.52 -3.68
CA PHE A 81 -10.36 -4.72 -5.02
C PHE A 81 -8.99 -5.38 -4.97
N ILE A 82 -8.05 -4.83 -4.18
CA ILE A 82 -6.70 -5.40 -4.03
C ILE A 82 -6.78 -6.85 -3.52
N ASN A 83 -7.63 -7.12 -2.52
CA ASN A 83 -7.81 -8.45 -1.93
C ASN A 83 -8.73 -9.38 -2.74
N GLY A 84 -9.47 -8.84 -3.72
CA GLY A 84 -10.38 -9.57 -4.61
C GLY A 84 -9.69 -10.49 -5.62
N LYS A 85 -8.35 -10.49 -5.62
CA LYS A 85 -7.44 -11.30 -6.44
C LYS A 85 -7.43 -11.01 -7.94
N THR A 86 -8.56 -10.64 -8.52
CA THR A 86 -8.71 -10.46 -9.97
C THR A 86 -9.45 -9.20 -10.37
N VAL A 87 -9.16 -8.68 -11.56
CA VAL A 87 -9.91 -7.60 -12.23
C VAL A 87 -10.43 -8.08 -13.58
N SER A 88 -11.66 -7.72 -13.94
CA SER A 88 -12.23 -8.00 -15.25
C SER A 88 -11.91 -6.85 -16.21
N ILE A 89 -11.55 -7.18 -17.46
CA ILE A 89 -11.42 -6.22 -18.55
C ILE A 89 -12.04 -6.79 -19.83
N LYS A 90 -12.53 -5.91 -20.71
CA LYS A 90 -12.88 -6.26 -22.08
C LYS A 90 -11.68 -6.04 -22.98
N ARG A 91 -11.24 -7.09 -23.68
CA ARG A 91 -10.08 -7.04 -24.57
C ARG A 91 -10.35 -6.17 -25.80
N ASP A 92 -9.41 -5.29 -26.10
CA ASP A 92 -9.44 -4.41 -27.27
C ASP A 92 -8.12 -4.46 -28.08
N ASN A 93 -7.16 -5.30 -27.70
CA ASN A 93 -5.93 -5.51 -28.48
C ASN A 93 -6.23 -6.33 -29.77
N PRO A 94 -6.12 -5.74 -30.98
CA PRO A 94 -6.45 -6.42 -32.24
C PRO A 94 -5.53 -7.61 -32.58
N GLU A 95 -4.36 -7.70 -31.94
CA GLU A 95 -3.45 -8.85 -32.10
C GLU A 95 -3.99 -10.11 -31.40
N ASP A 96 -4.80 -9.94 -30.36
CA ASP A 96 -5.43 -11.02 -29.59
C ASP A 96 -6.71 -11.53 -30.28
N LYS A 97 -6.55 -12.19 -31.42
CA LYS A 97 -7.69 -12.68 -32.23
C LYS A 97 -8.64 -13.61 -31.47
N VAL A 98 -8.16 -14.27 -30.41
CA VAL A 98 -8.93 -15.25 -29.64
C VAL A 98 -9.85 -14.54 -28.64
N HIS A 99 -9.35 -13.50 -27.96
CA HIS A 99 -10.11 -12.81 -26.91
C HIS A 99 -10.61 -11.43 -27.31
N PHE A 100 -10.26 -10.88 -28.48
CA PHE A 100 -10.71 -9.57 -28.92
C PHE A 100 -12.24 -9.39 -28.75
N GLY A 101 -12.63 -8.34 -28.03
CA GLY A 101 -14.01 -8.02 -27.70
C GLY A 101 -14.65 -8.87 -26.58
N LYS A 102 -13.93 -9.85 -26.02
CA LYS A 102 -14.40 -10.69 -24.91
C LYS A 102 -13.92 -10.13 -23.57
N GLU A 103 -14.64 -10.49 -22.52
CA GLU A 103 -14.23 -10.20 -21.15
C GLU A 103 -13.27 -11.30 -20.66
N ILE A 104 -12.17 -10.89 -20.03
CA ILE A 104 -11.23 -11.80 -19.36
C ILE A 104 -10.98 -11.31 -17.93
N SER A 105 -10.55 -12.23 -17.06
CA SER A 105 -10.20 -11.95 -15.67
C SER A 105 -8.69 -12.04 -15.48
N LEU A 106 -8.08 -10.94 -15.06
CA LEU A 106 -6.65 -10.81 -14.79
C LEU A 106 -6.39 -10.95 -13.30
N LYS A 107 -5.43 -11.79 -12.92
CA LYS A 107 -4.91 -11.86 -11.56
C LYS A 107 -4.07 -10.62 -11.26
N ILE A 108 -4.41 -9.91 -10.17
CA ILE A 108 -3.73 -8.69 -9.72
C ILE A 108 -2.93 -8.91 -8.43
N TYR A 109 -3.42 -9.77 -7.53
CA TYR A 109 -2.82 -9.99 -6.22
C TYR A 109 -3.21 -11.36 -5.64
N ASP A 110 -2.34 -11.98 -4.87
CA ASP A 110 -2.72 -13.12 -4.01
C ASP A 110 -2.07 -12.98 -2.64
N ARG A 111 -2.91 -12.85 -1.60
CA ARG A 111 -2.46 -12.78 -0.21
C ARG A 111 -1.71 -14.03 0.27
N LEU A 112 -1.85 -15.16 -0.41
CA LEU A 112 -1.14 -16.40 -0.09
C LEU A 112 0.25 -16.48 -0.75
N GLU A 113 0.57 -15.59 -1.69
CA GLU A 113 1.85 -15.55 -2.41
C GLU A 113 2.82 -14.49 -1.84
N ILE A 114 3.01 -14.53 -0.51
CA ILE A 114 3.99 -13.67 0.17
C ILE A 114 5.40 -14.20 -0.14
N ALA A 115 6.24 -13.37 -0.77
CA ALA A 115 7.64 -13.71 -1.08
C ALA A 115 7.83 -15.04 -1.85
N ALA A 116 6.79 -15.47 -2.57
CA ALA A 116 6.77 -16.66 -3.43
C ALA A 116 6.03 -16.36 -4.74
N GLY A 117 6.23 -17.18 -5.77
CA GLY A 117 5.51 -17.06 -7.04
C GLY A 117 5.97 -15.87 -7.89
N GLN A 118 5.01 -15.10 -8.42
CA GLN A 118 5.23 -13.99 -9.36
C GLN A 118 5.08 -12.60 -8.73
N SER A 119 5.04 -12.53 -7.39
CA SER A 119 4.91 -11.26 -6.67
C SER A 119 6.13 -10.35 -6.87
N ARG A 120 5.90 -9.05 -7.04
CA ARG A 120 6.94 -8.04 -7.29
C ARG A 120 6.89 -6.94 -6.23
N TYR A 121 8.05 -6.55 -5.73
CA TYR A 121 8.20 -5.65 -4.58
C TYR A 121 9.10 -4.49 -4.95
N GLN A 122 8.54 -3.37 -5.40
CA GLN A 122 9.33 -2.32 -6.02
C GLN A 122 9.39 -1.08 -5.14
N ILE A 123 10.53 -0.39 -5.21
CA ILE A 123 10.72 0.92 -4.59
C ILE A 123 10.66 1.99 -5.68
N VAL A 124 9.86 3.01 -5.43
CA VAL A 124 9.83 4.24 -6.23
C VAL A 124 10.49 5.34 -5.42
N GLU A 125 11.46 6.01 -6.02
CA GLU A 125 12.14 7.18 -5.47
C GLU A 125 11.63 8.44 -6.17
N GLN A 126 11.18 9.40 -5.38
CA GLN A 126 10.78 10.74 -5.81
C GLN A 126 9.71 10.77 -6.90
N PRO A 127 8.56 10.08 -6.72
CA PRO A 127 7.47 10.05 -7.71
C PRO A 127 6.96 11.45 -8.03
N VAL A 128 6.67 11.70 -9.31
CA VAL A 128 6.18 12.99 -9.77
C VAL A 128 4.66 12.99 -9.79
N PHE A 129 4.05 13.82 -8.93
CA PHE A 129 2.61 14.03 -8.91
C PHE A 129 2.26 15.27 -9.73
N ARG A 130 1.46 15.08 -10.78
CA ARG A 130 1.00 16.17 -11.64
C ARG A 130 0.18 17.17 -10.84
N GLY A 131 0.50 18.46 -10.99
CA GLY A 131 -0.32 19.52 -10.41
C GLY A 131 -1.76 19.51 -10.97
N LYS A 132 -2.75 19.87 -10.14
CA LYS A 132 -4.18 20.00 -10.53
C LYS A 132 -4.42 20.90 -11.74
N SER A 133 -3.47 21.77 -12.09
CA SER A 133 -3.51 22.57 -13.30
C SER A 133 -2.10 22.84 -13.81
N ARG A 134 -1.96 23.20 -15.10
CA ARG A 134 -0.67 23.62 -15.70
C ARG A 134 -0.02 24.84 -15.00
N LEU A 135 -0.76 25.55 -14.15
CA LEU A 135 -0.29 26.71 -13.40
C LEU A 135 0.28 26.33 -12.03
N LEU A 136 0.01 25.12 -11.55
CA LEU A 136 0.54 24.62 -10.28
C LEU A 136 1.78 23.75 -10.56
N ASN A 137 2.84 23.99 -9.81
CA ASN A 137 4.04 23.17 -9.89
C ASN A 137 3.74 21.72 -9.49
N ASP A 138 4.33 20.78 -10.22
CA ASP A 138 4.34 19.38 -9.85
C ASP A 138 4.90 19.18 -8.44
N ARG A 139 4.42 18.13 -7.78
CA ARG A 139 4.91 17.71 -6.47
C ARG A 139 5.82 16.50 -6.60
N ARG A 140 6.68 16.32 -5.61
CA ARG A 140 7.49 15.11 -5.47
C ARG A 140 7.23 14.54 -4.09
N GLY A 141 6.78 13.30 -4.05
CA GLY A 141 6.87 12.52 -2.81
C GLY A 141 8.30 12.10 -2.56
N ASP A 142 8.58 11.47 -1.43
CA ASP A 142 9.89 10.87 -1.19
C ASP A 142 9.93 9.44 -1.70
N LEU A 143 9.11 8.53 -1.13
CA LEU A 143 9.07 7.13 -1.58
C LEU A 143 7.64 6.61 -1.76
N LEU A 144 7.47 5.69 -2.71
CA LEU A 144 6.36 4.75 -2.75
C LEU A 144 6.88 3.32 -2.74
N LEU A 145 6.18 2.46 -2.01
CA LEU A 145 6.39 1.03 -2.06
C LEU A 145 5.26 0.39 -2.89
N LEU A 146 5.63 -0.39 -3.89
CA LEU A 146 4.70 -1.04 -4.80
C LEU A 146 4.67 -2.54 -4.55
N ILE A 147 3.46 -3.12 -4.54
CA ILE A 147 3.27 -4.56 -4.60
C ILE A 147 2.55 -4.90 -5.89
N ASN A 148 3.18 -5.74 -6.72
CA ASN A 148 2.72 -6.07 -8.07
C ASN A 148 2.44 -4.83 -8.94
N GLY A 149 3.25 -3.78 -8.78
CA GLY A 149 3.09 -2.51 -9.51
C GLY A 149 2.05 -1.55 -8.93
N MET A 150 1.25 -1.98 -7.94
CA MET A 150 0.26 -1.12 -7.27
C MET A 150 0.93 -0.31 -6.14
N PRO A 151 0.78 1.03 -6.09
CA PRO A 151 1.27 1.83 -4.97
C PRO A 151 0.41 1.58 -3.74
N VAL A 152 1.02 1.09 -2.66
CA VAL A 152 0.29 0.65 -1.46
C VAL A 152 0.72 1.37 -0.20
N ILE A 153 1.99 1.76 -0.11
CA ILE A 153 2.53 2.55 0.99
C ILE A 153 3.22 3.78 0.42
N HIS A 154 2.85 4.95 0.94
CA HIS A 154 3.53 6.21 0.65
C HIS A 154 4.30 6.68 1.87
N ILE A 155 5.57 7.03 1.68
CA ILE A 155 6.47 7.42 2.75
C ILE A 155 6.95 8.84 2.49
N GLU A 156 6.80 9.69 3.51
CA GLU A 156 7.34 11.04 3.54
C GLU A 156 8.38 11.12 4.67
N LEU A 157 9.57 11.59 4.33
CA LEU A 157 10.74 11.61 5.18
C LEU A 157 11.08 13.02 5.62
N LYS A 158 11.73 13.14 6.77
CA LYS A 158 12.35 14.38 7.24
C LYS A 158 13.76 14.10 7.74
N ARG A 159 14.68 15.05 7.54
CA ARG A 159 16.04 14.96 8.09
C ARG A 159 16.06 14.99 9.63
N SER A 160 17.20 14.65 10.24
CA SER A 160 17.36 14.71 11.70
C SER A 160 17.04 16.10 12.26
N GLY A 161 16.34 16.13 13.41
CA GLY A 161 15.95 17.36 14.10
C GLY A 161 14.73 18.10 13.50
N VAL A 162 14.16 17.60 12.40
CA VAL A 162 12.89 18.12 11.86
C VAL A 162 11.74 17.25 12.38
N PRO A 163 10.68 17.82 12.99
CA PRO A 163 9.57 17.05 13.53
C PRO A 163 8.83 16.23 12.47
N VAL A 164 8.41 15.00 12.82
CA VAL A 164 7.61 14.12 11.94
C VAL A 164 6.27 14.75 11.55
N SER A 165 5.71 15.62 12.40
CA SER A 165 4.49 16.35 12.09
C SER A 165 4.56 17.16 10.79
N GLN A 166 5.75 17.58 10.35
CA GLN A 166 5.92 18.23 9.05
C GLN A 166 5.71 17.26 7.88
N ALA A 167 6.13 16.00 8.00
CA ALA A 167 5.83 14.96 7.02
C ALA A 167 4.33 14.62 7.01
N CYS A 168 3.69 14.50 8.18
CA CYS A 168 2.24 14.31 8.26
C CYS A 168 1.47 15.43 7.52
N ASN A 169 1.80 16.69 7.82
CA ASN A 169 1.17 17.85 7.17
C ASN A 169 1.40 17.85 5.64
N GLN A 170 2.54 17.37 5.18
CA GLN A 170 2.86 17.28 3.74
C GLN A 170 2.00 16.23 3.04
N ILE A 171 1.78 15.08 3.68
CA ILE A 171 0.86 14.02 3.22
C ILE A 171 -0.58 14.56 3.16
N GLU A 172 -1.06 15.21 4.22
CA GLU A 172 -2.40 15.80 4.28
C GLU A 172 -2.60 16.84 3.16
N LYS A 173 -1.58 17.65 2.89
CA LYS A 173 -1.59 18.62 1.80
C LYS A 173 -1.69 17.94 0.44
N TYR A 174 -0.93 16.87 0.20
CA TYR A 174 -1.03 16.10 -1.05
C TYR A 174 -2.43 15.52 -1.25
N ALA A 175 -3.02 14.95 -0.19
CA ALA A 175 -4.38 14.45 -0.24
C ALA A 175 -5.40 15.55 -0.57
N HIS A 176 -5.32 16.71 0.10
CA HIS A 176 -6.20 17.84 -0.19
C HIS A 176 -5.99 18.39 -1.61
N GLU A 177 -4.75 18.38 -2.10
CA GLU A 177 -4.38 18.69 -3.47
C GLU A 177 -4.79 17.60 -4.48
N GLY A 178 -5.45 16.51 -4.04
CA GLY A 178 -6.01 15.46 -4.91
C GLY A 178 -4.98 14.51 -5.51
N VAL A 179 -3.77 14.44 -4.94
CA VAL A 179 -2.68 13.58 -5.41
C VAL A 179 -3.07 12.09 -5.34
N PHE A 180 -3.74 11.67 -4.26
CA PHE A 180 -4.13 10.27 -4.05
C PHE A 180 -5.45 9.91 -4.74
N THR A 181 -5.54 10.22 -6.04
CA THR A 181 -6.63 9.83 -6.96
C THR A 181 -6.05 8.99 -8.10
N GLY A 182 -6.89 8.45 -8.98
CA GLY A 182 -6.42 7.60 -10.09
C GLY A 182 -5.64 6.40 -9.57
N LEU A 183 -4.43 6.16 -10.10
CA LEU A 183 -3.57 5.07 -9.65
C LEU A 183 -3.20 5.20 -8.16
N PHE A 184 -2.93 6.41 -7.68
CA PHE A 184 -2.47 6.66 -6.31
C PHE A 184 -3.58 6.52 -5.25
N SER A 185 -4.84 6.36 -5.67
CA SER A 185 -5.92 5.99 -4.74
C SER A 185 -5.69 4.62 -4.09
N LEU A 186 -4.88 3.74 -4.71
CA LEU A 186 -4.51 2.43 -4.17
C LEU A 186 -3.63 2.50 -2.92
N VAL A 187 -3.04 3.66 -2.59
CA VAL A 187 -2.27 3.82 -1.34
C VAL A 187 -3.17 3.56 -0.14
N GLN A 188 -2.81 2.58 0.68
CA GLN A 188 -3.58 2.17 1.86
C GLN A 188 -3.02 2.80 3.14
N VAL A 189 -1.69 2.91 3.22
CA VAL A 189 -0.99 3.37 4.43
C VAL A 189 -0.01 4.49 4.08
N PHE A 190 0.01 5.49 4.94
CA PHE A 190 0.99 6.55 4.95
C PHE A 190 1.99 6.32 6.08
N VAL A 191 3.26 6.61 5.81
CA VAL A 191 4.33 6.61 6.81
C VAL A 191 5.04 7.96 6.78
N ALA A 192 5.03 8.65 7.91
CA ALA A 192 5.76 9.88 8.13
C ALA A 192 6.93 9.57 9.06
N MET A 193 8.17 9.89 8.65
CA MET A 193 9.33 9.42 9.41
C MET A 193 10.52 10.40 9.37
N ASN A 194 11.17 10.57 10.51
CA ASN A 194 12.53 11.08 10.60
C ASN A 194 13.41 9.97 11.23
N PRO A 195 14.73 10.17 11.40
CA PRO A 195 15.60 9.11 11.92
C PRO A 195 15.30 8.66 13.36
N ASP A 196 14.57 9.48 14.13
CA ASP A 196 14.37 9.31 15.58
C ASP A 196 12.90 9.08 15.96
N GLU A 197 11.97 9.13 15.00
CA GLU A 197 10.53 9.03 15.20
C GLU A 197 9.84 8.62 13.89
N SER A 198 8.81 7.78 13.99
CA SER A 198 7.93 7.44 12.89
C SER A 198 6.48 7.39 13.33
N LEU A 199 5.60 7.86 12.45
CA LEU A 199 4.15 7.71 12.55
C LEU A 199 3.63 7.01 11.30
N TYR A 200 2.63 6.15 11.47
CA TYR A 200 1.88 5.56 10.36
C TYR A 200 0.38 5.73 10.57
N PHE A 201 -0.35 5.86 9.47
CA PHE A 201 -1.79 6.07 9.48
C PHE A 201 -2.42 5.65 8.15
N ALA A 202 -3.70 5.32 8.19
CA ALA A 202 -4.44 4.87 7.02
C ALA A 202 -4.78 6.03 6.07
N ASN A 203 -4.93 5.70 4.79
CA ASN A 203 -5.52 6.62 3.82
C ASN A 203 -7.03 6.72 4.08
N PRO A 204 -7.57 7.90 4.44
CA PRO A 204 -8.99 8.07 4.72
C PRO A 204 -9.85 8.07 3.42
N GLY A 205 -9.20 8.09 2.25
CA GLY A 205 -9.87 8.19 0.95
C GLY A 205 -10.26 9.62 0.60
N PRO A 206 -10.80 9.84 -0.61
CA PRO A 206 -11.10 11.18 -1.14
C PRO A 206 -12.16 11.95 -0.34
N ASP A 207 -13.10 11.22 0.28
CA ASP A 207 -14.21 11.79 1.06
C ASP A 207 -13.94 11.78 2.58
N GLY A 208 -12.87 11.10 3.01
CA GLY A 208 -12.50 10.99 4.40
C GLY A 208 -11.65 12.17 4.90
N ARG A 209 -11.43 12.22 6.21
CA ARG A 209 -10.61 13.25 6.85
C ARG A 209 -9.51 12.60 7.66
N PHE A 210 -8.34 13.22 7.63
CA PHE A 210 -7.27 12.87 8.55
C PHE A 210 -7.66 13.24 9.98
N ASN A 211 -7.40 12.32 10.89
CA ASN A 211 -7.53 12.54 12.32
C ASN A 211 -6.20 12.16 12.98
N PRO A 212 -5.44 13.13 13.52
CA PRO A 212 -4.18 12.87 14.20
C PRO A 212 -4.29 11.91 15.40
N ASP A 213 -5.48 11.73 15.99
CA ASP A 213 -5.70 10.72 17.04
C ASP A 213 -5.49 9.28 16.54
N TYR A 214 -5.51 9.09 15.21
CA TYR A 214 -5.25 7.81 14.53
C TYR A 214 -3.87 7.76 13.88
N TYR A 215 -2.94 8.60 14.31
CA TYR A 215 -1.53 8.53 13.91
C TYR A 215 -0.77 7.75 14.96
N PHE A 216 -0.27 6.59 14.57
CA PHE A 216 0.31 5.64 15.52
C PHE A 216 1.82 5.56 15.40
N HIS A 217 2.48 5.43 16.54
CA HIS A 217 3.85 4.94 16.57
C HIS A 217 3.85 3.43 16.36
N TRP A 218 4.91 2.93 15.71
CA TRP A 218 5.16 1.49 15.71
C TRP A 218 5.66 1.07 17.09
N ALA A 219 5.29 -0.13 17.55
CA ALA A 219 5.68 -0.64 18.86
C ALA A 219 6.15 -2.09 18.76
N ASP A 220 6.92 -2.51 19.75
CA ASP A 220 7.34 -3.90 19.90
C ASP A 220 6.22 -4.77 20.51
N PHE A 221 6.53 -6.04 20.78
CA PHE A 221 5.59 -6.99 21.39
C PHE A 221 5.18 -6.62 22.83
N ASN A 222 5.93 -5.76 23.51
CA ASN A 222 5.61 -5.23 24.84
C ASN A 222 4.84 -3.92 24.78
N ASN A 223 4.46 -3.46 23.58
CA ASN A 223 3.84 -2.15 23.35
C ASN A 223 4.78 -0.97 23.66
N GLU A 224 6.09 -1.18 23.61
CA GLU A 224 7.08 -0.12 23.74
C GLU A 224 7.36 0.50 22.35
N PRO A 225 7.30 1.84 22.22
CA PRO A 225 7.53 2.50 20.94
C PRO A 225 8.88 2.17 20.32
N ILE A 226 8.87 1.74 19.06
CA ILE A 226 10.06 1.57 18.23
C ILE A 226 10.24 2.86 17.44
N ASN A 227 11.35 3.54 17.70
CA ASN A 227 11.66 4.83 17.07
C ASN A 227 12.87 4.77 16.12
N ASP A 228 13.71 3.72 16.21
CA ASP A 228 14.84 3.55 15.30
C ASP A 228 14.33 3.22 13.89
N TRP A 229 14.58 4.11 12.94
CA TRP A 229 14.19 3.97 11.55
C TRP A 229 14.66 2.64 10.90
N LYS A 230 15.77 2.06 11.35
CA LYS A 230 16.25 0.76 10.84
C LYS A 230 15.35 -0.38 11.28
N LEU A 231 14.85 -0.30 12.51
CA LEU A 231 13.88 -1.26 13.04
C LEU A 231 12.55 -1.09 12.31
N ILE A 232 12.08 0.15 12.12
CA ILE A 232 10.89 0.45 11.31
C ILE A 232 11.00 -0.14 9.90
N ALA A 233 12.13 0.07 9.22
CA ALA A 233 12.38 -0.50 7.90
C ALA A 233 12.39 -2.04 7.89
N SER A 234 12.81 -2.66 9.00
CA SER A 234 12.91 -4.12 9.15
C SER A 234 11.63 -4.77 9.70
N SER A 235 10.73 -4.00 10.31
CA SER A 235 9.46 -4.47 10.86
C SER A 235 8.28 -3.96 10.05
N LEU A 236 7.88 -2.70 10.24
CA LEU A 236 6.71 -2.07 9.62
C LEU A 236 6.77 -2.14 8.09
N LEU A 237 7.93 -1.81 7.51
CA LEU A 237 8.11 -1.75 6.05
C LEU A 237 8.65 -3.07 5.46
N SER A 238 8.70 -4.14 6.24
CA SER A 238 9.06 -5.47 5.72
C SER A 238 7.99 -5.98 4.75
N ILE A 239 8.39 -6.77 3.76
CA ILE A 239 7.45 -7.35 2.78
C ILE A 239 6.29 -8.11 3.46
N PRO A 240 6.54 -9.00 4.44
CA PRO A 240 5.45 -9.70 5.13
C PRO A 240 4.48 -8.74 5.84
N MET A 241 5.00 -7.72 6.53
CA MET A 241 4.17 -6.75 7.23
C MET A 241 3.39 -5.86 6.26
N ALA A 242 4.02 -5.39 5.19
CA ALA A 242 3.34 -4.62 4.14
C ALA A 242 2.17 -5.43 3.54
N HIS A 243 2.39 -6.71 3.23
CA HIS A 243 1.32 -7.62 2.79
C HIS A 243 0.21 -7.77 3.83
N GLN A 244 0.55 -7.86 5.12
CA GLN A 244 -0.44 -7.98 6.18
C GLN A 244 -1.27 -6.71 6.35
N LEU A 245 -0.62 -5.53 6.31
CA LEU A 245 -1.28 -4.23 6.33
C LEU A 245 -2.21 -4.01 5.13
N ILE A 246 -1.98 -4.69 4.01
CA ILE A 246 -2.88 -4.63 2.85
C ILE A 246 -3.95 -5.72 2.93
N GLY A 247 -3.60 -6.90 3.42
CA GLY A 247 -4.44 -8.09 3.44
C GLY A 247 -5.46 -8.18 4.57
N PHE A 248 -5.21 -7.53 5.71
CA PHE A 248 -5.99 -7.70 6.95
C PHE A 248 -6.53 -6.40 7.55
N TYR A 249 -6.30 -5.26 6.91
CA TYR A 249 -6.57 -3.95 7.51
C TYR A 249 -8.00 -3.44 7.25
N THR A 250 -8.97 -4.34 7.26
CA THR A 250 -10.39 -4.03 7.06
C THR A 250 -11.25 -4.77 8.08
N VAL A 251 -11.44 -4.16 9.26
CA VAL A 251 -12.69 -4.34 10.00
C VAL A 251 -13.53 -3.11 9.71
N ALA A 252 -14.60 -3.32 8.94
CA ALA A 252 -15.63 -2.33 8.75
C ALA A 252 -16.33 -2.10 10.11
N ASP A 253 -16.38 -0.85 10.55
CA ASP A 253 -17.52 -0.44 11.36
C ASP A 253 -18.65 -0.18 10.36
N ASP A 254 -19.64 -1.07 10.32
CA ASP A 254 -20.72 -1.11 9.31
C ASP A 254 -21.59 0.16 9.28
N ALA A 255 -21.32 1.13 10.15
CA ALA A 255 -22.05 2.39 10.25
C ALA A 255 -21.53 3.52 9.32
N ASP A 256 -20.21 3.65 9.10
CA ASP A 256 -19.64 4.92 8.62
C ASP A 256 -18.77 4.86 7.35
N GLY A 257 -18.38 3.67 6.87
CA GLY A 257 -17.58 3.55 5.63
C GLY A 257 -16.17 4.20 5.70
N ILE A 258 -15.71 4.55 6.90
CA ILE A 258 -14.38 5.09 7.19
C ILE A 258 -13.43 3.95 7.54
N LEU A 259 -12.22 4.00 7.00
CA LEU A 259 -11.16 3.08 7.35
C LEU A 259 -10.45 3.65 8.59
N ASN A 260 -10.73 3.07 9.75
CA ASN A 260 -9.98 3.40 10.95
C ASN A 260 -8.62 2.71 10.86
N ALA A 261 -7.54 3.48 11.01
CA ALA A 261 -6.26 2.88 11.33
C ALA A 261 -6.40 2.22 12.69
N TYR A 262 -6.42 0.89 12.73
CA TYR A 262 -6.23 0.20 13.99
C TYR A 262 -4.75 0.31 14.32
N ALA A 263 -4.45 0.78 15.53
CA ALA A 263 -3.18 0.48 16.17
C ALA A 263 -3.07 -1.05 16.21
N ALA A 264 -2.46 -1.63 15.19
CA ALA A 264 -2.17 -3.03 15.24
C ALA A 264 -0.88 -3.14 16.03
N CYS A 265 -0.99 -3.24 17.35
CA CYS A 265 0.08 -3.85 18.13
C CYS A 265 0.09 -5.32 17.76
N PHE A 266 0.77 -5.65 16.66
CA PHE A 266 1.05 -7.02 16.30
C PHE A 266 2.11 -7.52 17.29
N ALA A 267 1.66 -8.22 18.32
CA ALA A 267 2.55 -9.03 19.13
C ALA A 267 3.30 -9.97 18.18
N GLY A 268 4.62 -9.85 18.14
CA GLY A 268 5.48 -10.75 17.38
C GLY A 268 5.29 -12.16 17.91
N SER A 269 4.38 -12.93 17.30
CA SER A 269 4.30 -14.37 17.47
C SER A 269 5.03 -14.99 16.29
N GLU A 270 6.10 -15.71 16.60
CA GLU A 270 6.74 -16.63 15.68
C GLU A 270 5.70 -17.72 15.30
N GLY A 271 4.99 -17.53 14.19
CA GLY A 271 4.19 -18.59 13.56
C GLY A 271 2.86 -18.14 12.93
N PRO A 272 2.42 -18.81 11.86
CA PRO A 272 1.13 -18.54 11.22
C PRO A 272 0.04 -19.22 12.05
N GLY A 273 -0.58 -18.52 13.01
CA GLY A 273 -1.67 -19.17 13.76
C GLY A 273 -2.42 -18.37 14.81
N GLN A 274 -1.85 -17.33 15.41
CA GLN A 274 -2.57 -16.55 16.43
C GLN A 274 -2.25 -15.06 16.30
N LEU A 275 -3.17 -14.33 15.67
CA LEU A 275 -3.15 -12.88 15.52
C LEU A 275 -4.24 -12.29 16.43
N GLY A 276 -3.83 -11.57 17.47
CA GLY A 276 -4.72 -10.73 18.27
C GLY A 276 -4.58 -9.27 17.86
N LEU A 277 -5.68 -8.62 17.49
CA LEU A 277 -5.77 -7.17 17.35
C LEU A 277 -5.84 -6.56 18.76
N PHE A 278 -4.83 -5.79 19.17
CA PHE A 278 -4.88 -5.07 20.43
C PHE A 278 -5.28 -3.61 20.17
N TYR A 279 -6.41 -3.21 20.75
CA TYR A 279 -6.86 -1.82 20.72
C TYR A 279 -5.95 -0.96 21.62
N SER A 280 -5.22 0.00 21.05
CA SER A 280 -4.70 1.15 21.81
C SER A 280 -5.81 2.18 21.98
N SER A 281 -6.84 1.87 22.78
CA SER A 281 -7.63 2.93 23.41
C SER A 281 -7.42 2.84 24.91
N GLY A 282 -7.13 3.96 25.55
CA GLY A 282 -6.95 4.07 27.00
C GLY A 282 -8.21 3.78 27.83
N ARG A 283 -9.13 2.92 27.37
CA ARG A 283 -10.23 2.38 28.18
C ARG A 283 -9.89 0.96 28.61
N LYS A 284 -9.73 0.79 29.92
CA LYS A 284 -9.80 -0.50 30.60
C LYS A 284 -11.18 -1.10 30.35
N ASP A 285 -11.34 -1.97 29.37
CA ASP A 285 -12.33 -3.04 29.37
C ASP A 285 -11.89 -4.09 28.34
N ARG A 286 -11.22 -5.14 28.83
CA ARG A 286 -10.62 -6.22 28.02
C ARG A 286 -11.60 -7.34 27.67
N ASP A 287 -12.84 -7.29 28.14
CA ASP A 287 -13.71 -8.48 28.20
C ASP A 287 -14.77 -8.56 27.10
N ALA A 288 -14.78 -7.66 26.11
CA ALA A 288 -15.90 -7.57 25.16
C ALA A 288 -15.74 -8.31 23.82
N PHE A 289 -14.59 -8.91 23.47
CA PHE A 289 -14.39 -9.49 22.13
C PHE A 289 -13.83 -10.92 22.06
N PHE A 290 -13.50 -11.55 23.18
CA PHE A 290 -13.16 -12.99 23.23
C PHE A 290 -14.43 -13.83 23.41
N GLY A 291 -15.33 -13.79 22.42
CA GLY A 291 -16.63 -14.48 22.46
C GLY A 291 -16.91 -15.33 21.22
N GLY A 292 -15.88 -15.87 20.57
CA GLY A 292 -16.05 -16.76 19.41
C GLY A 292 -14.94 -17.80 19.37
N THR A 293 -15.17 -18.95 19.98
CA THR A 293 -14.32 -20.14 19.79
C THR A 293 -14.45 -20.61 18.35
N CYS A 294 -13.32 -20.78 17.67
CA CYS A 294 -13.24 -21.48 16.38
C CYS A 294 -13.63 -22.96 16.63
N PRO A 295 -14.47 -23.60 15.80
CA PRO A 295 -14.78 -25.01 15.94
C PRO A 295 -13.54 -25.84 15.60
N ASP A 296 -13.26 -26.83 16.45
CA ASP A 296 -12.15 -27.76 16.31
C ASP A 296 -12.22 -28.50 14.96
N HIS A 297 -11.10 -28.49 14.24
CA HIS A 297 -10.85 -29.41 13.14
C HIS A 297 -10.62 -30.81 13.70
N GLU A 298 -11.67 -31.64 13.72
CA GLU A 298 -11.54 -33.10 13.68
C GLU A 298 -12.13 -33.65 12.38
N GLY A 299 -11.26 -34.29 11.59
CA GLY A 299 -11.62 -35.44 10.75
C GLY A 299 -12.27 -35.19 9.38
N PHE A 300 -11.54 -35.68 8.36
CA PHE A 300 -11.92 -36.02 6.98
C PHE A 300 -11.71 -34.94 5.90
#